data_AF-A0AAV5CT15-F1
#
_entry.id   AF-A0AAV5CT15-F1
#
_cell.length_a   1.000
_cell.length_b   1.000
_cell.length_c   1.000
_cell.angle_alpha   90.00
_cell.angle_beta   90.00
_cell.angle_gamma   90.00
#
_symmetry.space_group_name_H-M   'P 1'
#
loop_
_entity.id
_entity.type
_entity.pdbx_description
1 polymer ?
#
loop_
_entity_poly.entity_id
_entity_poly.type
_entity_poly.pdbx_seq_one_letter_code
_entity_poly.pdbx_strand_id
1 'polypeptide(L)' 'MRAIEKFRKAFIWTGTDAVSGGKYLVAWRKACRPSNIGGLEILDLNILGYALRLCWE' A
#
# COMPACT_ATOMS: atom_id res chain seq x y z
N MET A 1 -10.63 1.81 4.43
CA MET A 1 -9.32 1.81 3.73
C MET A 1 -8.29 0.89 4.37
N ARG A 2 -8.08 0.90 5.71
CA ARG A 2 -7.03 0.09 6.37
C ARG A 2 -7.10 -1.43 6.10
N ALA A 3 -8.30 -2.00 6.04
CA ALA A 3 -8.48 -3.43 5.73
C ALA A 3 -8.02 -3.77 4.29
N ILE A 4 -8.38 -2.94 3.30
CA ILE A 4 -7.98 -3.12 1.90
C ILE A 4 -6.46 -2.99 1.74
N GLU A 5 -5.84 -2.03 2.43
CA GLU A 5 -4.38 -1.93 2.46
C GLU A 5 -3.72 -3.17 3.06
N LYS A 6 -4.31 -3.74 4.12
CA LYS A 6 -3.80 -4.98 4.73
C LYS A 6 -3.86 -6.15 3.75
N PHE A 7 -4.97 -6.34 3.05
CA PHE A 7 -5.12 -7.38 2.02
C PHE A 7 -4.16 -7.17 0.84
N ARG A 8 -4.03 -5.94 0.33
CA ARG A 8 -3.07 -5.62 -0.74
C ARG A 8 -1.64 -5.92 -0.33
N LYS A 9 -1.24 -5.50 0.87
CA LYS A 9 0.09 -5.79 1.43
C LYS A 9 0.32 -7.29 1.56
N ALA A 10 -0.67 -8.03 2.05
CA ALA A 10 -0.61 -9.49 2.17
C ALA A 10 -0.45 -10.17 0.80
N PHE A 11 -1.26 -9.76 -0.18
CA PHE A 11 -1.23 -10.29 -1.53
C PHE A 11 0.11 -10.05 -2.22
N ILE A 12 0.63 -8.82 -2.19
CA ILE A 12 1.89 -8.46 -2.86
C ILE A 12 3.08 -9.21 -2.28
N TRP A 13 3.12 -9.42 -0.97
CA TRP A 13 4.31 -9.96 -0.29
C TRP A 13 4.26 -11.45 0.02
N THR A 14 3.07 -12.02 0.18
CA THR A 14 2.91 -13.44 0.56
C THR A 14 2.13 -14.23 -0.49
N GLY A 15 1.53 -13.57 -1.49
CA GLY A 15 0.64 -14.22 -2.46
C GLY A 15 -0.67 -14.72 -1.85
N THR A 16 -0.94 -14.39 -0.59
CA THR A 16 -2.09 -14.84 0.19
C THR A 16 -2.86 -13.65 0.76
N ASP A 17 -4.12 -13.87 1.08
CA ASP A 17 -5.01 -12.89 1.70
C ASP A 17 -4.73 -12.69 3.20
N ALA A 18 -4.08 -13.67 3.84
CA ALA A 18 -3.69 -13.62 5.25
C ALA A 18 -2.16 -13.48 5.43
N VAL A 19 -1.78 -12.61 6.38
CA VAL A 19 -0.40 -12.46 6.87
C VAL A 19 -0.38 -12.70 8.38
N SER A 20 0.39 -13.70 8.82
CA SER A 20 0.74 -13.90 10.23
C SER A 20 1.81 -12.89 10.67
N GLY A 21 1.74 -12.45 11.94
CA GLY A 21 2.23 -11.17 12.46
C GLY A 21 3.67 -10.71 12.15
N GLY A 22 4.55 -11.57 11.65
CA GLY A 22 5.93 -11.22 11.31
C GLY A 22 6.16 -10.71 9.89
N LYS A 23 5.34 -11.09 8.89
CA LYS A 23 5.61 -10.77 7.47
C LYS A 23 5.16 -9.36 7.03
N TYR A 24 4.51 -8.60 7.93
CA TYR A 24 3.94 -7.27 7.64
C TYR A 24 4.89 -6.09 7.90
N LEU A 25 6.09 -6.32 8.46
CA LEU A 25 7.04 -5.26 8.83
C LEU A 25 7.84 -4.70 7.66
N VAL A 26 7.34 -4.82 6.43
CA VAL A 26 7.97 -4.17 5.27
C VAL A 26 7.61 -2.69 5.29
N ALA A 27 8.61 -1.83 5.10
CA ALA A 27 8.44 -0.38 5.08
C ALA A 27 7.56 0.06 3.89
N TRP A 28 6.24 0.00 4.04
CA TRP A 28 5.27 0.31 2.99
C TRP A 28 5.47 1.69 2.37
N ARG A 29 5.85 2.67 3.20
CA ARG A 29 6.21 4.02 2.74
C ARG A 29 7.38 4.06 1.75
N LYS A 30 8.30 3.10 1.80
CA LYS A 30 9.38 2.96 0.80
C LYS A 30 8.86 2.30 -0.48
N ALA A 31 7.97 1.32 -0.36
CA ALA A 31 7.36 0.66 -1.51
C ALA A 31 6.47 1.60 -2.34
N CYS A 32 5.79 2.55 -1.70
CA CYS A 32 4.98 3.56 -2.38
C CYS A 32 5.77 4.70 -3.04
N ARG A 33 7.11 4.69 -2.95
CA ARG A 33 7.92 5.71 -3.63
C ARG A 33 7.94 5.48 -5.15
N PRO A 34 8.13 6.54 -5.94
CA PRO A 34 8.37 6.41 -7.37
C PRO A 34 9.59 5.53 -7.66
N SER A 35 9.56 4.84 -8.80
CA SER A 35 10.56 3.85 -9.20
C SER A 35 11.92 4.51 -9.45
N ASN A 36 11.94 5.79 -9.81
CA ASN A 36 13.16 6.58 -10.00
C ASN A 36 14.05 6.71 -8.74
N ILE A 37 13.51 6.46 -7.55
CA ILE A 37 14.24 6.49 -6.26
C ILE A 37 14.24 5.13 -5.56
N GLY A 38 14.05 4.04 -6.33
CA GLY A 38 14.09 2.67 -5.81
C GLY A 38 12.82 2.24 -5.05
N GLY A 39 11.69 2.90 -5.32
CA GLY A 39 10.37 2.44 -4.87
C GLY A 39 9.71 1.48 -5.86
N LEU A 40 8.53 0.98 -5.50
CA LEU A 40 7.76 0.01 -6.30
C LEU A 40 6.60 0.66 -7.07
N GLU A 41 6.47 1.99 -7.03
CA GLU A 41 5.35 2.76 -7.61
C GLU A 41 3.95 2.30 -7.16
N ILE A 42 3.87 1.64 -6.00
CA ILE A 42 2.57 1.26 -5.45
C ILE A 42 1.85 2.52 -4.96
N LEU A 43 0.70 2.83 -5.54
CA LEU A 43 -0.18 3.91 -5.08
C LEU A 43 -0.61 3.72 -3.63
N ASP A 44 -0.31 4.71 -2.78
CA ASP A 44 -0.80 4.75 -1.39
C ASP A 44 -2.31 5.05 -1.40
N LEU A 45 -3.09 4.12 -0.85
CA LEU A 45 -4.55 4.18 -0.91
C LEU A 45 -5.13 5.33 -0.07
N ASN A 46 -4.41 5.79 0.97
CA ASN A 46 -4.84 6.94 1.75
C ASN A 46 -4.65 8.21 0.93
N ILE A 47 -3.47 8.38 0.30
CA ILE A 47 -3.19 9.55 -0.55
C ILE A 47 -4.16 9.61 -1.73
N LEU A 48 -4.38 8.47 -2.40
CA LEU A 48 -5.37 8.36 -3.47
C LEU A 48 -6.79 8.67 -2.96
N GLY A 49 -7.14 8.17 -1.78
CA GLY A 49 -8.42 8.45 -1.13
C GLY A 49 -8.65 9.92 -0.79
N TYR A 50 -7.60 10.63 -0.37
CA TYR A 50 -7.64 12.08 -0.17
C TYR A 50 -7.77 12.82 -1.50
N ALA A 51 -6.97 12.47 -2.50
CA ALA A 51 -7.02 13.10 -3.83
C ALA A 51 -8.40 12.95 -4.49
N LEU A 52 -9.00 11.75 -4.40
CA LEU A 52 -10.36 11.49 -4.91
C LEU A 52 -11.42 12.35 -4.22
N ARG A 53 -11.31 12.57 -2.90
CA ARG A 53 -12.26 13.44 -2.17
C ARG A 53 -12.09 14.91 -2.54
N LEU A 54 -10.84 15.38 -2.62
CA LEU A 54 -10.53 16.75 -3.01
C LEU A 54 -10.92 17.07 -4.46
N CYS A 55 -10.96 16.07 -5.33
CA CYS A 55 -11.37 16.20 -6.72
C CYS A 55 -12.90 16.27 -6.90
N TRP A 56 -13.67 15.98 -5.86
CA TRP A 56 -15.13 15.94 -5.89
C TRP A 56 -15.79 17.07 -5.07
N GLU A 57 -14.99 18.05 -4.65
CA GLU A 57 -15.45 19.35 -4.14
C GLU A 57 -15.40 20.41 -5.25
#